data_AF-A0A6N7IK20-F1
#
_entry.id   AF-A0A6N7IK20-F1
#
_cell.length_a   1.000
_cell.length_b   1.000
_cell.length_c   1.000
_cell.angle_alpha   90.00
_cell.angle_beta   90.00
_cell.angle_gamma   90.00
#
_symmetry.space_group_name_H-M   'P 1'
#
loop_
_entity.id
_entity.type
_entity.pdbx_description
1 polymer ?
#
loop_
_entity_poly.entity_id
_entity_poly.type
_entity_poly.pdbx_seq_one_letter_code
_entity_poly.pdbx_strand_id
1 'polypeptide(L)'
;HARALLTSTPEGATDYIDADLRDPGAILEAAAKTLDFGKPIALILSGILGHIDYDDACRIVRRLMDPLPSGSYLSLNDGIETEAFAEAMRLWNETVSVPYYPRTPEQIARFFDGLELVDPGLVSVPLWRPEPSPFGPAGESVAFGGVGRKP
;
A
#
# COMPACT_ATOMS: atom_id res chain seq x y z
N HIS A 1 17.25 -7.02 9.93
CA HIS A 1 17.29 -8.31 9.19
C HIS A 1 17.26 -8.15 7.67
N ALA A 2 16.43 -7.27 7.08
CA ALA A 2 16.28 -7.12 5.62
C ALA A 2 17.57 -6.78 4.85
N ARG A 3 18.46 -5.94 5.42
CA ARG A 3 19.69 -5.47 4.77
C ARG A 3 20.66 -6.59 4.34
N ALA A 4 20.60 -7.77 4.95
CA ALA A 4 21.50 -8.88 4.67
C ALA A 4 21.13 -9.69 3.41
N LEU A 5 19.94 -9.47 2.84
CA LEU A 5 19.39 -10.26 1.74
C LEU A 5 19.24 -9.45 0.43
N LEU A 6 19.63 -8.18 0.42
CA LEU A 6 19.54 -7.30 -0.74
C LEU A 6 20.84 -7.35 -1.53
N THR A 7 20.99 -8.39 -2.33
CA THR A 7 22.05 -8.47 -3.34
C THR A 7 21.51 -7.90 -4.64
N SER A 8 22.07 -6.77 -5.09
CA SER A 8 21.79 -6.22 -6.42
C SER A 8 22.34 -7.13 -7.52
N THR A 9 21.78 -7.04 -8.73
CA THR A 9 22.25 -7.77 -9.93
C THR A 9 22.61 -6.76 -11.04
N PRO A 10 23.28 -7.19 -12.13
CA PRO A 10 23.55 -6.30 -13.26
C PRO A 10 22.28 -5.70 -13.90
N GLU A 11 21.16 -6.40 -13.79
CA GLU A 11 19.87 -6.01 -14.35
C GLU A 11 19.10 -4.99 -13.47
N GLY A 12 19.52 -4.79 -12.22
CA GLY A 12 18.84 -3.87 -11.31
C GLY A 12 19.49 -3.73 -9.93
N ALA A 13 19.28 -2.56 -9.33
CA ALA A 13 19.72 -2.27 -7.98
C ALA A 13 18.58 -2.50 -6.97
N THR A 14 18.95 -2.91 -5.77
CA THR A 14 18.05 -3.05 -4.61
C THR A 14 18.66 -2.35 -3.41
N ASP A 15 17.83 -1.66 -2.62
CA ASP A 15 18.27 -0.96 -1.41
C ASP A 15 17.24 -1.10 -0.29
N TYR A 16 17.69 -0.92 0.95
CA TYR A 16 16.84 -0.87 2.15
C TYR A 16 17.03 0.46 2.85
N ILE A 17 15.91 1.14 3.06
CA ILE A 17 15.84 2.41 3.77
C ILE A 17 15.11 2.15 5.08
N ASP A 18 15.79 2.45 6.19
CA ASP A 18 15.15 2.51 7.51
C ASP A 18 14.56 3.91 7.70
N ALA A 19 13.25 4.05 7.51
CA ALA A 19 12.54 5.31 7.55
C ALA A 19 11.10 5.13 8.07
N ASP A 20 10.56 6.18 8.69
CA ASP A 20 9.16 6.25 9.11
C ASP A 20 8.29 6.71 7.93
N LEU A 21 7.20 5.99 7.65
CA LEU A 21 6.22 6.33 6.62
C LEU A 21 5.57 7.71 6.85
N ARG A 22 5.60 8.21 8.09
CA ARG A 22 5.14 9.57 8.46
C ARG A 22 6.07 10.67 7.95
N ASP A 23 7.26 10.34 7.46
CA ASP A 23 8.15 11.25 6.74
C ASP A 23 8.37 10.79 5.27
N PRO A 24 7.38 11.02 4.39
CA PRO A 24 7.53 10.73 2.96
C PRO A 24 8.72 11.44 2.31
N GLY A 25 9.14 12.60 2.84
CA GLY A 25 10.24 13.37 2.29
C GLY A 25 11.56 12.62 2.41
N ALA A 26 11.86 12.12 3.62
CA ALA A 26 13.06 11.32 3.87
C ALA A 26 13.08 10.03 3.02
N ILE A 27 11.92 9.37 2.87
CA ILE A 27 11.79 8.17 2.01
C ILE A 27 12.13 8.50 0.56
N LEU A 28 11.54 9.56 0.01
CA LEU A 28 11.75 9.96 -1.38
C LEU A 28 13.21 10.38 -1.65
N GLU A 29 13.81 11.15 -0.74
CA GLU A 29 15.22 11.57 -0.84
C GLU A 29 16.16 10.36 -0.83
N ALA A 30 15.91 9.40 0.05
CA ALA A 30 16.70 8.19 0.12
C ALA A 30 16.48 7.29 -1.11
N ALA A 31 15.23 7.12 -1.55
CA ALA A 31 14.87 6.30 -2.72
C ALA A 31 15.48 6.84 -4.01
N ALA A 32 15.64 8.16 -4.15
CA ALA A 32 16.26 8.79 -5.31
C ALA A 32 17.75 8.42 -5.51
N LYS A 33 18.39 7.80 -4.52
CA LYS A 33 19.76 7.27 -4.64
C LYS A 33 19.82 5.97 -5.45
N THR A 34 18.68 5.30 -5.62
CA THR A 34 18.57 4.00 -6.30
C THR A 34 17.60 4.05 -7.47
N LEU A 35 16.47 4.75 -7.32
CA LEU A 35 15.42 4.84 -8.33
C LEU A 35 15.60 6.06 -9.24
N ASP A 36 15.35 5.87 -10.52
CA ASP A 36 15.31 6.92 -11.54
C ASP A 36 13.89 7.51 -11.62
N PHE A 37 13.67 8.65 -10.96
CA PHE A 37 12.38 9.37 -10.95
C PHE A 37 12.02 10.01 -12.30
N GLY A 38 12.89 9.90 -13.31
CA GLY A 38 12.55 10.21 -14.70
C GLY A 38 11.78 9.10 -15.42
N LYS A 39 11.63 7.92 -14.80
CA LYS A 39 10.92 6.75 -15.35
C LYS A 39 9.75 6.34 -14.44
N PRO A 40 8.72 5.67 -15.00
CA PRO A 40 7.62 5.14 -14.20
C PRO A 40 8.08 4.27 -13.03
N ILE A 41 7.51 4.50 -11.84
CA ILE A 41 7.80 3.77 -10.60
C ILE A 41 6.52 3.11 -10.10
N ALA A 42 6.62 1.88 -9.60
CA ALA A 42 5.53 1.24 -8.86
C ALA A 42 5.74 1.45 -7.35
N LEU A 43 4.83 2.19 -6.71
CA LEU A 43 4.75 2.34 -5.26
C LEU A 43 3.84 1.23 -4.70
N ILE A 44 4.31 0.51 -3.69
CA ILE A 44 3.57 -0.58 -3.05
C ILE A 44 3.39 -0.26 -1.57
N LEU A 45 2.13 -0.20 -1.10
CA LEU A 45 1.75 0.02 0.29
C LEU A 45 0.79 -1.08 0.73
N SER A 46 1.30 -2.11 1.41
CA SER A 46 0.54 -3.31 1.75
C SER A 46 0.35 -3.44 3.26
N GLY A 47 -0.89 -3.33 3.75
CA GLY A 47 -1.25 -3.53 5.16
C GLY A 47 -0.60 -2.54 6.14
N ILE A 48 -0.08 -1.41 5.65
CA ILE A 48 0.71 -0.47 6.45
C ILE A 48 -0.06 0.80 6.84
N LEU A 49 -1.02 1.24 6.01
CA LEU A 49 -1.66 2.53 6.23
C LEU A 49 -2.61 2.47 7.43
N GLY A 50 -3.17 1.31 7.79
CA GLY A 50 -4.03 1.14 8.96
C GLY A 50 -3.37 1.57 10.27
N HIS A 51 -2.04 1.67 10.31
CA HIS A 51 -1.29 2.18 11.47
C HIS A 51 -1.15 3.72 11.53
N ILE A 52 -1.81 4.41 10.60
CA ILE A 52 -1.79 5.86 10.46
C ILE A 52 -3.24 6.35 10.42
N ASP A 53 -3.50 7.47 11.09
CA ASP A 53 -4.80 8.15 11.00
C ASP A 53 -5.20 8.37 9.53
N TYR A 54 -6.50 8.34 9.23
CA TYR A 54 -6.99 8.36 7.87
C TYR A 54 -6.56 9.60 7.07
N ASP A 55 -6.64 10.79 7.66
CA ASP A 55 -6.29 12.03 6.97
C ASP A 55 -4.78 12.09 6.71
N ASP A 56 -3.99 11.63 7.68
CA ASP A 56 -2.54 11.53 7.57
C ASP A 56 -2.12 10.50 6.51
N ALA A 57 -2.76 9.33 6.48
CA ALA A 57 -2.55 8.31 5.46
C ALA A 57 -2.86 8.85 4.05
N CYS A 58 -3.95 9.60 3.90
CA CYS A 58 -4.30 10.25 2.63
C CYS A 58 -3.22 11.25 2.20
N ARG A 59 -2.70 12.06 3.12
CA ARG A 59 -1.61 13.01 2.83
C ARG A 59 -0.32 12.29 2.45
N ILE A 60 0.02 11.20 3.13
CA ILE A 60 1.21 10.39 2.86
C ILE A 60 1.15 9.78 1.46
N VAL A 61 0.03 9.13 1.09
CA VAL A 61 -0.12 8.52 -0.24
C VAL A 61 0.04 9.57 -1.34
N ARG A 62 -0.63 10.72 -1.21
CA ARG A 62 -0.47 11.83 -2.16
C ARG A 62 0.99 12.29 -2.24
N ARG A 63 1.63 12.52 -1.09
CA ARG A 63 3.02 13.02 -1.04
C ARG A 63 4.02 12.06 -1.68
N LEU A 64 3.82 10.75 -1.52
CA LEU A 64 4.66 9.73 -2.16
C LEU A 64 4.39 9.61 -3.66
N MET A 65 3.14 9.75 -4.10
CA MET A 65 2.75 9.65 -5.51
C MET A 65 3.05 10.91 -6.33
N ASP A 66 3.02 12.09 -5.71
CA ASP A 66 3.23 13.40 -6.35
C ASP A 66 4.50 13.46 -7.24
N PRO A 67 5.70 13.07 -6.77
CA PRO A 67 6.92 13.17 -7.57
C PRO A 67 7.08 12.04 -8.61
N LEU A 68 6.25 10.99 -8.57
CA LEU A 68 6.36 9.89 -9.53
C LEU A 68 5.85 10.35 -10.91
N PRO A 69 6.52 10.04 -12.03
CA PRO A 69 6.07 10.51 -13.34
C PRO A 69 4.81 9.79 -13.82
N SER A 70 4.13 10.36 -14.82
CA SER A 70 3.03 9.71 -15.55
C SER A 70 3.38 8.28 -15.97
N GLY A 71 2.41 7.37 -15.89
CA GLY A 71 2.61 5.93 -16.11
C GLY A 71 3.15 5.17 -14.90
N SER A 72 3.45 5.84 -13.78
CA SER A 72 3.72 5.20 -12.48
C SER A 72 2.47 4.49 -11.93
N TYR A 73 2.64 3.61 -10.96
CA TYR A 73 1.53 2.85 -10.38
C TYR A 73 1.55 2.91 -8.85
N LEU A 74 0.36 2.86 -8.25
CA LEU A 74 0.14 2.56 -6.85
C LEU A 74 -0.48 1.17 -6.74
N SER A 75 0.14 0.25 -6.01
CA SER A 75 -0.49 -0.97 -5.52
C SER A 75 -0.72 -0.81 -4.01
N LEU A 76 -1.98 -0.87 -3.59
CA LEU A 76 -2.34 -0.63 -2.20
C LEU A 76 -3.41 -1.60 -1.75
N ASN A 77 -3.23 -2.16 -0.56
CA ASN A 77 -4.26 -2.91 0.14
C ASN A 77 -4.20 -2.66 1.65
N ASP A 78 -5.35 -2.74 2.30
CA ASP A 78 -5.47 -2.65 3.75
C ASP A 78 -6.74 -3.37 4.25
N GLY A 79 -6.84 -3.53 5.57
CA GLY A 79 -7.99 -4.14 6.23
C GLY A 79 -9.22 -3.24 6.21
N ILE A 80 -10.36 -3.82 5.84
CA ILE A 80 -11.66 -3.15 5.92
C ILE A 80 -12.34 -3.38 7.27
N GLU A 81 -13.09 -2.38 7.71
CA GLU A 81 -13.93 -2.45 8.88
C GLU A 81 -15.07 -3.45 8.66
N THR A 82 -15.19 -4.40 9.58
CA THR A 82 -16.39 -5.20 9.81
C THR A 82 -16.75 -5.03 11.28
N GLU A 83 -18.00 -5.26 11.68
CA GLU A 83 -18.42 -5.12 13.08
C GLU A 83 -17.50 -5.90 14.04
N ALA A 84 -17.19 -7.16 13.69
CA ALA A 84 -16.27 -8.01 14.46
C ALA A 84 -14.83 -7.48 14.45
N PHE A 85 -14.36 -6.92 13.33
CA PHE A 85 -12.99 -6.41 13.22
C PHE A 85 -12.81 -5.07 13.93
N ALA A 86 -13.81 -4.19 13.89
CA ALA A 86 -13.83 -2.93 14.62
C ALA A 86 -13.72 -3.16 16.14
N GLU A 87 -14.52 -4.09 16.68
CA GLU A 87 -14.48 -4.45 18.10
C GLU A 87 -13.13 -5.08 18.48
N ALA A 88 -12.61 -6.00 17.64
CA ALA A 88 -11.31 -6.60 17.86
C ALA A 88 -10.18 -5.56 17.86
N MET A 89 -10.19 -4.58 16.95
CA MET A 89 -9.18 -3.52 16.91
C MET A 89 -9.33 -2.56 18.08
N ARG A 90 -10.56 -2.26 18.53
CA ARG A 90 -10.78 -1.43 19.72
C ARG A 90 -10.10 -2.04 20.95
N LEU A 91 -10.30 -3.34 21.18
CA LEU A 91 -9.68 -4.09 22.28
C LEU A 91 -8.16 -4.23 22.08
N TRP A 92 -7.70 -4.49 20.86
CA TRP A 92 -6.28 -4.59 20.57
C TRP A 92 -5.56 -3.26 20.84
N ASN A 93 -6.09 -2.14 20.34
CA ASN A 93 -5.51 -0.81 20.48
C ASN A 93 -5.36 -0.35 21.95
N GLU A 94 -6.13 -0.92 22.90
CA GLU A 94 -5.93 -0.68 24.34
C GLU A 94 -4.62 -1.26 24.87
N THR A 95 -4.01 -2.21 24.14
CA THR A 95 -2.86 -3.02 24.60
C THR A 95 -1.59 -2.83 23.78
N VAL A 96 -1.65 -2.14 22.64
CA VAL A 96 -0.48 -1.92 21.76
C VAL A 96 -0.04 -0.48 21.65
N SER A 97 1.25 -0.32 21.35
CA SER A 97 1.90 0.98 21.14
C SER A 97 1.59 1.62 19.78
N VAL A 98 1.17 0.83 18.79
CA VAL A 98 0.80 1.33 17.45
C VAL A 98 -0.62 0.87 17.15
N PRO A 99 -1.61 1.77 17.19
CA PRO A 99 -2.99 1.40 16.92
C PRO A 99 -3.16 0.99 15.45
N TYR A 100 -4.21 0.22 15.18
CA TYR A 100 -4.68 -0.08 13.84
C TYR A 100 -6.11 0.41 13.65
N TYR A 101 -6.34 1.11 12.55
CA TYR A 101 -7.60 1.74 12.18
C TYR A 101 -8.16 1.05 10.93
N PRO A 102 -9.12 0.12 11.09
CA PRO A 102 -9.87 -0.42 9.96
C PRO A 102 -10.55 0.68 9.17
N ARG A 103 -10.72 0.48 7.87
CA ARG A 103 -11.32 1.48 6.98
C ARG A 103 -12.53 0.94 6.24
N THR A 104 -13.42 1.80 5.80
CA THR A 104 -14.44 1.37 4.84
C THR A 104 -13.80 1.14 3.46
N PRO A 105 -14.41 0.31 2.59
CA PRO A 105 -13.97 0.19 1.20
C PRO A 105 -13.88 1.56 0.49
N GLU A 106 -14.80 2.48 0.76
CA GLU A 106 -14.80 3.84 0.21
C GLU A 106 -13.59 4.64 0.67
N GLN A 107 -13.21 4.53 1.95
CA GLN A 107 -12.02 5.18 2.47
C GLN A 107 -10.75 4.64 1.80
N ILE A 108 -10.66 3.32 1.55
CA ILE A 108 -9.53 2.74 0.80
C ILE A 108 -9.54 3.25 -0.65
N ALA A 109 -10.70 3.35 -1.29
CA ALA A 109 -10.83 3.86 -2.65
C ALA A 109 -10.24 5.27 -2.80
N ARG A 110 -10.39 6.13 -1.78
CA ARG A 110 -9.86 7.50 -1.78
C ARG A 110 -8.33 7.60 -1.87
N PHE A 111 -7.59 6.55 -1.52
CA PHE A 111 -6.15 6.54 -1.73
C PHE A 111 -5.75 6.52 -3.21
N PHE A 112 -6.70 6.17 -4.09
CA PHE A 112 -6.51 6.15 -5.53
C PHE A 112 -7.09 7.40 -6.22
N ASP A 113 -7.55 8.42 -5.48
CA ASP A 113 -8.08 9.66 -6.07
C ASP A 113 -7.05 10.30 -7.03
N GLY A 114 -7.46 10.54 -8.27
CA GLY A 114 -6.59 11.07 -9.34
C GLY A 114 -5.77 10.02 -10.10
N LEU A 115 -5.94 8.73 -9.78
CA LEU A 115 -5.37 7.61 -10.51
C LEU A 115 -6.44 6.88 -11.35
N GLU A 116 -5.98 6.22 -12.41
CA GLU A 116 -6.79 5.33 -13.24
C GLU A 116 -6.74 3.92 -12.63
N LEU A 117 -7.84 3.48 -12.00
CA LEU A 117 -7.92 2.14 -11.45
C LEU A 117 -7.79 1.08 -12.55
N VAL A 118 -6.90 0.13 -12.33
CA VAL A 118 -6.68 -1.03 -13.19
C VAL A 118 -7.72 -2.09 -12.87
N ASP A 119 -8.38 -2.64 -13.90
CA ASP A 119 -9.37 -3.71 -13.74
C ASP A 119 -8.84 -4.87 -12.89
N PRO A 120 -9.61 -5.38 -11.90
CA PRO A 120 -11.04 -5.15 -11.66
C PRO A 120 -11.38 -3.93 -10.78
N GLY A 121 -10.41 -3.04 -10.51
CA GLY A 121 -10.57 -1.92 -9.59
C GLY A 121 -10.28 -2.31 -8.15
N LEU A 122 -11.05 -1.76 -7.21
CA LEU A 122 -10.94 -2.04 -5.78
C LEU A 122 -11.81 -3.25 -5.41
N VAL A 123 -11.18 -4.34 -4.98
CA VAL A 123 -11.87 -5.58 -4.59
C VAL A 123 -11.20 -6.19 -3.35
N SER A 124 -11.86 -7.20 -2.76
CA SER A 124 -11.21 -8.13 -1.82
C SER A 124 -9.96 -8.72 -2.47
N VAL A 125 -8.81 -8.66 -1.80
CA VAL A 125 -7.48 -8.99 -2.36
C VAL A 125 -7.44 -10.37 -3.03
N PRO A 126 -8.00 -11.46 -2.45
CA PRO A 126 -8.04 -12.77 -3.13
C PRO A 126 -8.80 -12.78 -4.46
N LEU A 127 -9.66 -11.80 -4.74
CA LEU A 127 -10.41 -11.66 -5.98
C LEU A 127 -9.68 -10.79 -7.03
N TRP A 128 -8.53 -10.20 -6.68
CA TRP A 128 -7.75 -9.37 -7.61
C TRP A 128 -6.93 -10.25 -8.56
N ARG A 129 -7.47 -10.47 -9.77
CA ARG A 129 -6.85 -11.28 -10.85
C ARG A 129 -6.30 -12.65 -10.37
N PRO A 130 -7.12 -13.49 -9.71
CA PRO A 130 -6.66 -14.76 -9.17
C PRO A 130 -6.23 -15.72 -10.29
N GLU A 131 -5.19 -16.49 -10.02
CA GLU A 131 -4.83 -17.63 -10.86
C GLU A 131 -5.76 -18.83 -10.58
N PRO A 132 -5.95 -19.74 -11.55
CA PRO A 132 -6.69 -20.97 -11.33
C PRO A 132 -6.10 -21.79 -10.16
N SER A 133 -6.95 -22.17 -9.20
CA SER A 133 -6.55 -22.92 -8.01
C SER A 133 -7.21 -24.30 -7.97
N PRO A 134 -6.47 -25.37 -7.60
CA PRO A 134 -7.04 -26.70 -7.41
C PRO A 134 -7.97 -26.79 -6.18
N PHE A 135 -7.95 -25.77 -5.31
CA PHE A 135 -8.78 -25.69 -4.10
C PHE A 135 -10.11 -24.96 -4.32
N GLY A 136 -10.44 -24.61 -5.57
CA GLY A 136 -11.64 -23.85 -5.92
C GLY A 136 -11.40 -22.33 -5.99
N PRO A 137 -12.44 -21.54 -6.28
CA PRO A 137 -12.33 -20.09 -6.39
C PRO A 137 -11.89 -19.47 -5.06
N ALA A 138 -11.13 -18.37 -5.15
CA ALA A 138 -10.73 -17.61 -3.97
C ALA A 138 -11.97 -17.05 -3.25
N GLY A 139 -11.99 -17.22 -1.92
CA GLY A 139 -13.01 -16.60 -1.06
C GLY A 139 -12.68 -15.15 -0.73
N GLU A 140 -13.67 -14.41 -0.27
CA GLU A 140 -13.46 -13.04 0.22
C GLU A 140 -12.63 -13.00 1.50
N SER A 141 -11.88 -11.92 1.69
CA SER A 141 -11.18 -11.61 2.93
C SER A 141 -11.47 -10.18 3.37
N VAL A 142 -11.07 -9.85 4.60
CA VAL A 142 -11.16 -8.48 5.12
C VAL A 142 -10.09 -7.55 4.54
N ALA A 143 -9.20 -8.01 3.67
CA ALA A 143 -8.22 -7.15 3.01
C ALA A 143 -8.76 -6.70 1.65
N PHE A 144 -8.93 -5.39 1.46
CA PHE A 144 -9.33 -4.81 0.17
C PHE A 144 -8.18 -4.02 -0.42
N GLY A 145 -8.08 -4.05 -1.74
CA GLY A 145 -7.01 -3.35 -2.43
C GLY A 145 -7.21 -3.29 -3.93
N GLY A 146 -6.28 -2.61 -4.58
CA GLY A 146 -6.29 -2.40 -6.01
C GLY A 146 -4.97 -1.86 -6.52
N VAL A 147 -4.95 -1.62 -7.83
CA VAL A 147 -3.82 -0.98 -8.51
C VAL A 147 -4.35 0.22 -9.28
N GLY A 148 -3.70 1.38 -9.12
CA GLY A 148 -4.02 2.60 -9.85
C GLY A 148 -2.83 3.08 -10.67
N ARG A 149 -3.05 3.43 -11.93
CA ARG A 149 -2.06 4.05 -12.81
C ARG A 149 -2.13 5.57 -12.66
N LYS A 150 -0.99 6.24 -12.52
CA LYS A 150 -0.90 7.70 -12.62
C LYS A 150 -1.03 8.09 -14.10
N PRO A 151 -2.01 8.96 -14.47
CA PRO A 151 -2.22 9.40 -15.85
C PRO A 151 -0.93 9.87 -16.53
#